data_AF-A0A6A3TK98-F1
#
_entry.id   AF-A0A6A3TK98-F1
#
_cell.length_a   1.000
_cell.length_b   1.000
_cell.length_c   1.000
_cell.angle_alpha   90.00
_cell.angle_beta   90.00
_cell.angle_gamma   90.00
#
_symmetry.space_group_name_H-M   'P 1'
#
loop_
_entity.id
_entity.type
_entity.pdbx_description
1 polymer ?
#
loop_
_entity_poly.entity_id
_entity_poly.type
_entity_poly.pdbx_seq_one_letter_code
_entity_poly.pdbx_strand_id
1 'polypeptide(L)'
;MPKMKDLDWPGFPEFSGKEIYAGVGADFLAWGKKFVQRLVAAQLMSGGDWPDDFTILALNNKLEGPALDFFDKMLPKWVAESNTVEHVMDRMLGFYSTKVPVSKAMGLMSEAKPSNKTWTEHFQYLVTGTREEGDADSPGLQSC
;
A
#
# COMPACT_ATOMS: atom_id res chain seq x y z
N MET A 1 17.44 -8.82 20.65
CA MET A 1 17.15 -9.85 19.64
C MET A 1 15.65 -10.06 19.58
N PRO A 2 15.04 -9.95 18.38
CA PRO A 2 13.62 -10.16 18.21
C PRO A 2 13.20 -11.59 18.55
N LYS A 3 11.95 -11.76 18.97
CA LYS A 3 11.34 -13.04 19.33
C LYS A 3 10.11 -13.28 18.46
N MET A 4 9.73 -14.54 18.26
CA MET A 4 8.53 -14.90 17.50
C MET A 4 7.26 -14.20 18.02
N LYS A 5 7.13 -14.02 19.34
CA LYS A 5 6.01 -13.28 19.94
C LYS A 5 5.94 -11.81 19.50
N ASP A 6 7.03 -11.23 19.02
CA ASP A 6 7.07 -9.83 18.58
C ASP A 6 6.43 -9.68 17.18
N LEU A 7 6.19 -10.77 16.47
CA LEU A 7 5.44 -10.83 15.19
C LEU A 7 3.92 -10.92 15.38
N ASP A 8 3.48 -11.21 16.61
CA ASP A 8 2.06 -11.26 16.96
C ASP A 8 1.53 -9.83 17.14
N TRP A 9 0.74 -9.38 16.17
CA TRP A 9 0.13 -8.05 16.15
C TRP A 9 -1.40 -8.20 16.14
N PRO A 10 -2.02 -8.41 17.31
CA PRO A 10 -3.46 -8.59 17.39
C PRO A 10 -4.21 -7.41 16.79
N GLY A 11 -5.18 -7.70 15.92
CA GLY A 11 -6.02 -6.70 15.26
C GLY A 11 -5.33 -5.91 14.13
N PHE A 12 -4.08 -6.23 13.77
CA PHE A 12 -3.50 -5.69 12.53
C PHE A 12 -4.06 -6.45 11.33
N PRO A 13 -4.63 -5.76 10.32
CA PRO A 13 -5.26 -6.42 9.18
C PRO A 13 -4.23 -7.10 8.28
N GLU A 14 -4.54 -8.30 7.80
CA GLU A 14 -3.79 -8.95 6.73
C GLU A 14 -4.08 -8.29 5.38
N PHE A 15 -3.12 -8.37 4.46
CA PHE A 15 -3.24 -7.85 3.11
C PHE A 15 -3.37 -8.98 2.11
N SER A 16 -4.54 -9.04 1.45
CA SER A 16 -4.84 -10.08 0.46
C SER A 16 -4.55 -9.69 -0.99
N GLY A 17 -4.23 -8.41 -1.24
CA GLY A 17 -4.09 -7.89 -2.60
C GLY A 17 -5.42 -7.78 -3.37
N LYS A 18 -6.55 -8.05 -2.72
CA LYS A 18 -7.88 -7.92 -3.33
C LYS A 18 -8.30 -6.46 -3.37
N GLU A 19 -8.74 -6.02 -4.54
CA GLU A 19 -9.38 -4.73 -4.68
C GLU A 19 -10.82 -4.79 -4.17
N ILE A 20 -11.23 -3.77 -3.40
CA ILE A 20 -12.64 -3.62 -2.99
C ILE A 20 -13.50 -3.17 -4.19
N TYR A 21 -12.90 -2.38 -5.09
CA TYR A 21 -13.50 -1.91 -6.33
C TYR A 21 -12.55 -2.14 -7.50
N ALA A 22 -13.06 -2.72 -8.58
CA ALA A 22 -12.24 -3.12 -9.72
C ALA A 22 -11.51 -1.93 -10.37
N GLY A 23 -10.18 -1.97 -10.33
CA GLY A 23 -9.24 -1.00 -10.86
C GLY A 23 -9.09 0.29 -10.04
N VAL A 24 -9.39 0.24 -8.74
CA VAL A 24 -9.06 1.30 -7.77
C VAL A 24 -7.76 0.99 -7.04
N GLY A 25 -7.25 -0.24 -7.14
CA GLY A 25 -6.08 -0.70 -6.40
C GLY A 25 -6.44 -1.32 -5.07
N ALA A 26 -5.50 -2.09 -4.53
CA ALA A 26 -5.68 -2.83 -3.28
C ALA A 26 -5.35 -1.99 -2.03
N ASP A 27 -5.10 -0.69 -2.18
CA ASP A 27 -4.73 0.24 -1.10
C ASP A 27 -3.44 -0.16 -0.33
N PHE A 28 -2.49 -0.77 -1.04
CA PHE A 28 -1.24 -1.25 -0.45
C PHE A 28 -0.43 -0.13 0.19
N LEU A 29 -0.47 1.10 -0.34
CA LEU A 29 0.27 2.23 0.24
C LEU A 29 -0.25 2.57 1.65
N ALA A 30 -1.56 2.69 1.84
CA ALA A 30 -2.12 3.02 3.15
C ALA A 30 -1.94 1.87 4.14
N TRP A 31 -2.12 0.63 3.70
CA TRP A 31 -1.83 -0.55 4.51
C TRP A 31 -0.34 -0.63 4.89
N GLY A 32 0.56 -0.43 3.93
CA GLY A 32 2.01 -0.48 4.09
C GLY A 32 2.55 0.58 5.06
N LYS A 33 1.99 1.79 5.05
CA LYS A 33 2.32 2.83 6.05
C LYS A 33 1.99 2.37 7.47
N LYS A 34 0.83 1.73 7.67
CA LYS A 34 0.44 1.18 8.98
C LYS A 34 1.34 0.02 9.40
N PHE A 35 1.74 -0.82 8.44
CA PHE A 35 2.70 -1.90 8.68
C PHE A 35 4.03 -1.35 9.20
N VAL A 36 4.63 -0.37 8.52
CA VAL A 36 5.91 0.25 8.92
C VAL A 36 5.79 0.89 10.31
N GLN A 37 4.70 1.61 10.59
CA GLN A 37 4.47 2.17 11.92
C GLN A 37 4.45 1.09 13.02
N ARG A 38 3.81 -0.06 12.75
CA ARG A 38 3.74 -1.17 13.70
C ARG A 38 5.08 -1.87 13.86
N LEU A 39 5.82 -2.05 12.78
CA LEU A 39 7.16 -2.62 12.76
C LEU A 39 8.14 -1.79 13.59
N VAL A 40 8.19 -0.47 13.38
CA VAL A 40 9.03 0.45 14.15
C VAL A 40 8.68 0.41 15.64
N ALA A 41 7.40 0.40 15.99
CA ALA A 41 6.98 0.25 17.39
C ALA A 41 7.44 -1.08 18.00
N ALA A 42 7.36 -2.19 17.24
CA ALA A 42 7.81 -3.50 17.69
C ALA A 42 9.34 -3.56 17.87
N GLN A 43 10.11 -2.98 16.93
CA GLN A 43 11.57 -2.82 17.05
C GLN A 43 11.93 -2.07 18.33
N LEU A 44 11.32 -0.91 18.59
CA LEU A 44 11.56 -0.13 19.81
C LEU A 44 11.26 -0.93 21.09
N MET A 45 10.15 -1.66 21.14
CA MET A 45 9.79 -2.48 22.32
C MET A 45 10.71 -3.68 22.53
N SER A 46 11.31 -4.21 21.45
CA SER A 46 12.20 -5.37 21.49
C SER A 46 13.67 -5.01 21.80
N GLY A 47 13.98 -3.72 21.92
CA GLY A 47 15.32 -3.21 22.22
C GLY A 47 16.16 -2.80 21.00
N GLY A 48 15.52 -2.43 19.88
CA GLY A 48 16.19 -1.84 18.72
C GLY A 48 15.90 -2.56 17.41
N ASP A 49 16.77 -2.32 16.43
CA ASP A 49 16.55 -2.80 15.07
C ASP A 49 16.57 -4.32 14.94
N TRP A 50 15.73 -4.79 14.03
CA TRP A 50 15.62 -6.21 13.69
C TRP A 50 16.48 -6.53 12.48
N PRO A 51 17.02 -7.76 12.38
CA PRO A 51 17.65 -8.22 11.13
C PRO A 51 16.66 -8.17 9.97
N ASP A 52 17.14 -7.88 8.76
CA ASP A 52 16.28 -7.72 7.59
C ASP A 52 15.42 -8.95 7.29
N ASP A 53 15.98 -10.16 7.42
CA ASP A 53 15.21 -11.40 7.25
C ASP A 53 14.01 -11.47 8.20
N PHE A 54 14.15 -10.89 9.39
CA PHE A 54 13.11 -10.87 10.41
C PHE A 54 12.05 -9.79 10.12
N THR A 55 12.43 -8.65 9.55
CA THR A 55 11.47 -7.62 9.12
C THR A 55 10.70 -8.06 7.87
N ILE A 56 11.37 -8.77 6.94
CA ILE A 56 10.74 -9.43 5.79
C ILE A 56 9.79 -10.54 6.24
N LEU A 57 10.17 -11.34 7.25
CA LEU A 57 9.28 -12.33 7.86
C LEU A 57 8.06 -11.67 8.51
N ALA A 58 8.25 -10.52 9.17
CA ALA A 58 7.15 -9.75 9.73
C ALA A 58 6.17 -9.28 8.65
N LEU A 59 6.67 -8.89 7.48
CA LEU A 59 5.84 -8.54 6.32
C LEU A 59 5.07 -9.77 5.81
N ASN A 60 5.76 -10.89 5.56
CA ASN A 60 5.15 -12.14 5.10
C ASN A 60 3.99 -12.59 5.99
N ASN A 61 4.17 -12.52 7.31
CA ASN A 61 3.15 -12.87 8.30
C ASN A 61 1.89 -11.98 8.30
N LYS A 62 1.88 -10.89 7.52
CA LYS A 62 0.71 -10.02 7.35
C LYS A 62 0.17 -10.04 5.92
N LEU A 63 0.66 -10.95 5.07
CA LEU A 63 0.12 -11.19 3.74
C LEU A 63 -0.75 -12.45 3.75
N GLU A 64 -1.81 -12.45 2.96
CA GLU A 64 -2.65 -13.63 2.78
C GLU A 64 -3.07 -13.80 1.31
N GLY A 65 -3.57 -14.99 0.98
CA GLY A 65 -4.17 -15.27 -0.33
C GLY A 65 -3.27 -14.89 -1.53
N PRO A 66 -3.81 -14.24 -2.57
CA PRO A 66 -3.05 -13.90 -3.77
C PRO A 66 -1.82 -13.02 -3.53
N ALA A 67 -1.84 -12.18 -2.50
CA ALA A 67 -0.69 -11.35 -2.16
C ALA A 67 0.46 -12.15 -1.57
N LEU A 68 0.15 -13.13 -0.72
CA LEU A 68 1.14 -14.07 -0.21
C LEU A 68 1.72 -14.94 -1.34
N ASP A 69 0.87 -15.51 -2.19
CA ASP A 69 1.30 -16.32 -3.33
C ASP A 69 2.24 -15.56 -4.28
N PHE A 70 1.92 -14.29 -4.55
CA PHE A 70 2.75 -13.41 -5.37
C PHE A 70 4.08 -13.08 -4.69
N PHE A 71 4.02 -12.74 -3.40
CA PHE A 71 5.20 -12.45 -2.59
C PHE A 71 6.16 -13.64 -2.56
N ASP A 72 5.71 -14.84 -2.23
CA ASP A 72 6.55 -16.04 -2.12
C ASP A 72 7.24 -16.37 -3.46
N LYS A 73 6.54 -16.18 -4.57
CA LYS A 73 7.09 -16.39 -5.93
C LYS A 73 8.17 -15.37 -6.29
N MET A 74 8.02 -14.12 -5.84
CA MET A 74 8.89 -13.02 -6.25
C MET A 74 10.03 -12.75 -5.26
N LEU A 75 9.85 -13.09 -3.99
CA LEU A 75 10.79 -12.81 -2.91
C LEU A 75 12.22 -13.24 -3.23
N PRO A 76 12.50 -14.46 -3.75
CA PRO A 76 13.88 -14.87 -4.06
C PRO A 76 14.59 -13.96 -5.05
N LYS A 77 13.84 -13.32 -5.96
CA LYS A 77 14.41 -12.39 -6.94
C LYS A 77 14.70 -11.03 -6.30
N TRP A 78 13.78 -10.53 -5.48
CA TRP A 78 13.94 -9.22 -4.83
C TRP A 78 15.04 -9.25 -3.77
N VAL A 79 15.15 -10.29 -2.96
CA VAL A 79 16.23 -10.40 -1.95
C VAL A 79 17.62 -10.56 -2.57
N ALA A 80 17.69 -11.06 -3.81
CA ALA A 80 18.94 -11.10 -4.57
C ALA A 80 19.37 -9.70 -5.07
N GLU A 81 18.43 -8.76 -5.21
CA GLU A 81 18.70 -7.36 -5.55
C GLU A 81 19.03 -6.53 -4.30
N SER A 82 18.19 -6.61 -3.28
CA SER A 82 18.40 -6.01 -1.96
C SER A 82 17.56 -6.76 -0.93
N ASN A 83 18.21 -7.28 0.10
CA ASN A 83 17.55 -8.03 1.16
C ASN A 83 17.01 -7.11 2.26
N THR A 84 16.28 -6.04 1.92
CA THR A 84 15.69 -5.13 2.90
C THR A 84 14.17 -5.11 2.79
N VAL A 85 13.47 -4.91 3.90
CA VAL A 85 12.00 -4.86 3.90
C VAL A 85 11.49 -3.66 3.10
N GLU A 86 12.22 -2.55 3.09
CA GLU A 86 11.92 -1.36 2.31
C GLU A 86 11.94 -1.67 0.81
N HIS A 87 12.97 -2.38 0.35
CA HIS A 87 13.06 -2.78 -1.06
C HIS A 87 11.89 -3.70 -1.45
N VAL A 88 11.58 -4.69 -0.62
CA VAL A 88 10.47 -5.62 -0.87
C VAL A 88 9.11 -4.89 -0.85
N MET A 89 8.92 -3.94 0.07
CA MET A 89 7.74 -3.08 0.14
C MET A 89 7.60 -2.20 -1.10
N ASP A 90 8.68 -1.62 -1.61
CA ASP A 90 8.68 -0.82 -2.84
C ASP A 90 8.32 -1.67 -4.07
N ARG A 91 8.82 -2.91 -4.13
CA ARG A 91 8.47 -3.86 -5.20
C ARG A 91 6.99 -4.26 -5.15
N MET A 92 6.47 -4.53 -3.96
CA MET A 92 5.04 -4.81 -3.75
C MET A 92 4.18 -3.59 -4.10
N LEU A 93 4.60 -2.38 -3.70
CA LEU A 93 3.92 -1.14 -4.05
C LEU A 93 3.89 -0.94 -5.57
N GLY A 94 4.98 -1.19 -6.28
CA GLY A 94 5.01 -1.09 -7.74
C GLY A 94 4.02 -2.03 -8.45
N PHE A 95 3.68 -3.16 -7.85
CA PHE A 95 2.70 -4.11 -8.39
C PHE A 95 1.26 -3.75 -7.99
N TYR A 96 1.03 -3.39 -6.73
CA TYR A 96 -0.30 -3.07 -6.18
C TYR A 96 -0.71 -1.61 -6.36
N SER A 97 0.20 -0.75 -6.84
CA SER A 97 -0.12 0.60 -7.31
C SER A 97 -0.72 0.49 -8.72
N THR A 98 -2.04 0.30 -8.77
CA THR A 98 -2.76 0.58 -10.01
C THR A 98 -2.85 2.09 -10.18
N LYS A 99 -2.18 2.61 -11.21
CA LYS A 99 -2.50 3.94 -11.73
C LYS A 99 -3.84 3.82 -12.43
N VAL A 100 -4.89 4.46 -11.92
CA VAL A 100 -6.13 4.62 -12.71
C VAL A 100 -5.72 5.29 -14.02
N PRO A 101 -5.89 4.65 -15.19
CA PRO A 101 -5.52 5.29 -16.43
C PRO A 101 -6.29 6.61 -16.55
N VAL A 102 -5.63 7.70 -16.95
CA VAL A 102 -6.27 9.01 -17.12
C VAL A 102 -7.56 8.90 -17.94
N SER A 103 -7.60 8.00 -18.94
CA SER A 103 -8.81 7.69 -19.72
C SER A 103 -9.96 7.10 -18.89
N LYS A 104 -9.67 6.23 -17.91
CA LYS A 104 -10.66 5.68 -16.98
C LYS A 104 -11.08 6.73 -15.95
N ALA A 105 -10.15 7.54 -15.45
CA ALA A 105 -10.46 8.68 -14.57
C ALA A 105 -11.34 9.72 -15.28
N MET A 106 -11.05 10.04 -16.55
CA MET A 106 -11.87 10.91 -17.40
C MET A 106 -13.25 10.32 -17.67
N GLY A 107 -13.34 9.00 -17.88
CA GLY A 107 -14.61 8.28 -17.98
C GLY A 107 -15.45 8.46 -16.72
N LEU A 108 -14.87 8.19 -15.55
CA LEU A 108 -15.53 8.35 -14.26
C LEU A 108 -15.96 9.80 -13.99
N MET A 109 -15.13 10.79 -14.34
CA MET A 109 -15.49 12.22 -14.24
C MET A 109 -16.60 12.65 -15.22
N SER A 110 -16.80 11.91 -16.31
CA SER A 110 -17.82 12.18 -17.33
C SER A 110 -19.14 11.44 -17.07
N GLU A 111 -19.17 10.52 -16.12
CA GLU A 111 -20.39 9.80 -15.73
C GLU A 111 -21.36 10.70 -14.99
N ALA A 112 -22.65 10.59 -15.31
CA ALA A 112 -23.69 11.32 -14.60
C ALA A 112 -23.83 10.79 -13.17
N LYS A 113 -23.95 11.68 -12.19
CA LYS A 113 -24.22 11.31 -10.79
C LYS A 113 -25.41 10.34 -10.71
N PRO A 114 -25.26 9.16 -10.08
CA PRO A 114 -26.37 8.25 -9.85
C PRO A 114 -27.55 8.93 -9.15
N SER A 115 -28.78 8.67 -9.60
CA SER A 115 -29.99 9.31 -9.06
C SER A 115 -30.21 9.01 -7.58
N ASN A 116 -29.70 7.88 -7.08
CA ASN A 116 -29.79 7.41 -5.69
C ASN A 116 -28.63 7.85 -4.78
N LYS A 117 -27.70 8.69 -5.28
CA LYS A 117 -26.56 9.20 -4.50
C LYS A 117 -26.60 10.71 -4.35
N THR A 118 -26.17 11.20 -3.20
CA THR A 118 -25.93 12.64 -3.00
C THR A 118 -24.71 13.09 -3.80
N TRP A 119 -24.64 14.37 -4.13
CA TRP A 119 -23.45 14.93 -4.76
C TRP A 119 -22.20 14.72 -3.90
N THR A 120 -22.31 14.85 -2.58
CA THR A 120 -21.20 14.63 -1.64
C THR A 120 -20.62 13.21 -1.73
N GLU A 121 -21.48 12.17 -1.76
CA GLU A 121 -21.01 10.79 -1.91
C GLU A 121 -20.35 10.55 -3.27
N HIS A 122 -20.88 11.15 -4.33
CA HIS A 122 -20.32 11.04 -5.68
C HIS A 122 -18.99 11.77 -5.81
N PHE A 123 -18.86 12.97 -5.22
CA PHE A 123 -17.59 13.70 -5.15
C PHE A 123 -16.55 12.94 -4.32
N GLN A 124 -16.93 12.36 -3.19
CA GLN A 124 -16.01 11.57 -2.38
C GLN A 124 -15.48 10.36 -3.18
N TYR A 125 -16.35 9.65 -3.89
CA TYR A 125 -15.97 8.56 -4.80
C TYR A 125 -14.97 9.02 -5.87
N LEU A 126 -15.26 10.13 -6.56
CA LEU A 126 -14.39 10.67 -7.61
C LEU A 126 -13.03 11.12 -7.05
N VAL A 127 -13.00 11.82 -5.92
CA VAL A 127 -11.75 12.29 -5.29
C VAL A 127 -10.93 11.11 -4.76
N THR A 128 -11.54 10.09 -4.15
CA THR A 128 -10.80 8.89 -3.72
C THR A 128 -10.28 8.07 -4.89
N GLY A 129 -10.98 8.07 -6.03
CA GLY A 129 -10.56 7.36 -7.24
C GLY A 129 -9.53 8.10 -8.10
N THR A 130 -9.21 9.37 -7.79
CA THR A 130 -8.32 10.23 -8.60
C THR A 130 -7.10 10.79 -7.86
N ARG A 131 -7.01 10.62 -6.53
CA ARG A 131 -6.01 11.32 -5.69
C ARG A 131 -4.69 10.57 -5.48
N GLU A 132 -4.04 10.08 -6.53
CA GLU A 132 -2.61 9.73 -6.46
C GLU A 132 -1.74 10.35 -7.57
N GLU A 133 -2.20 11.44 -8.20
CA GLU A 133 -1.34 12.21 -9.12
C GLU A 133 -1.39 13.71 -8.79
N GLY A 134 -0.70 14.09 -7.73
CA GLY A 134 -0.58 15.50 -7.38
C GLY A 134 0.15 15.75 -6.08
N ASP A 135 1.39 15.26 -5.95
CA ASP A 135 2.40 15.88 -5.08
C ASP A 135 3.81 15.44 -5.54
N ALA A 136 4.22 15.98 -6.69
CA ALA A 136 5.62 16.23 -7.01
C ALA A 136 5.66 17.39 -8.04
N ASP A 137 6.43 18.42 -7.70
CA ASP A 137 6.72 19.65 -8.46
C ASP A 137 5.65 20.76 -8.53
N SER A 138 5.70 21.63 -7.52
CA SER A 138 5.43 23.06 -7.72
C SER A 138 6.74 23.82 -7.91
N PRO A 139 6.96 24.46 -9.08
CA PRO A 139 7.80 25.65 -9.15
C PRO A 139 6.92 26.87 -9.47
N GLY A 140 6.89 27.81 -8.52
CA GLY A 140 6.81 29.25 -8.76
C GLY A 140 5.52 29.82 -9.39
N LEU A 141 4.63 30.34 -8.54
CA LEU A 141 3.77 31.46 -8.91
C LEU A 141 4.65 32.67 -9.29
N GLN A 142 4.74 33.00 -10.58
CA GLN A 142 5.16 34.34 -11.01
C GLN A 142 3.96 35.29 -10.90
N SER A 143 4.15 36.33 -10.08
CA SER A 143 3.25 37.47 -9.98
C SER A 143 3.25 38.27 -11.28
N CYS A 144 2.06 38.59 -11.78
CA CYS A 144 1.78 39.73 -12.66
C CYS A 144 0.59 40.48 -12.05
#